data_AF-A0A0P7D341-F1
#
_entry.id   AF-A0A0P7D341-F1
#
_cell.length_a   1.000
_cell.length_b   1.000
_cell.length_c   1.000
_cell.angle_alpha   90.00
_cell.angle_beta   90.00
_cell.angle_gamma   90.00
#
_symmetry.space_group_name_H-M   'P 1'
#
loop_
_entity.id
_entity.type
_entity.pdbx_description
1 polymer ?
#
loop_
_entity_poly.entity_id
_entity_poly.type
_entity_poly.pdbx_seq_one_letter_code
_entity_poly.pdbx_strand_id
1 'polypeptide(L)'
;MGNLFLREKENWFAWSIWGLVGAVVTFFVAMSTKQPHYLGLSAVVVLLLLTWWMQSTKRFDFGRAFKICCYVLTITCLPAFALVIVPSYNLNKIDVIVQGSGFAIVSLIVCLVCSLIAKRPKQYY
;
A
#
# COMPACT_ATOMS: atom_id res chain seq x y z
N MET A 1 -10.22 26.39 -20.82
CA MET A 1 -9.29 26.25 -19.68
C MET A 1 -10.02 26.51 -18.35
N GLY A 2 -11.02 25.69 -18.01
CA GLY A 2 -11.96 25.99 -16.90
C GLY A 2 -12.07 24.94 -15.80
N ASN A 3 -11.25 23.88 -15.80
CA ASN A 3 -11.34 22.78 -14.82
C ASN A 3 -9.99 22.35 -14.21
N LEU A 4 -8.92 23.15 -14.39
CA LEU A 4 -7.62 22.89 -13.74
C LEU A 4 -7.61 23.27 -12.25
N PHE A 5 -8.62 24.01 -11.78
CA PHE A 5 -8.74 24.51 -10.41
C PHE A 5 -9.76 23.76 -9.55
N LEU A 6 -10.56 22.86 -10.11
CA LEU A 6 -11.29 21.88 -9.31
C LEU A 6 -10.30 20.81 -8.86
N ARG A 7 -9.40 21.21 -7.96
CA ARG A 7 -8.59 20.32 -7.14
C ARG A 7 -9.57 19.57 -6.24
N GLU A 8 -10.20 18.55 -6.81
CA GLU A 8 -11.21 17.70 -6.18
C GLU A 8 -10.64 17.26 -4.82
N LYS A 9 -11.30 17.72 -3.75
CA LYS A 9 -10.89 17.51 -2.35
C LYS A 9 -10.57 16.04 -2.18
N GLU A 10 -9.35 15.74 -1.73
CA GLU A 10 -8.95 14.36 -1.47
C GLU A 10 -9.96 13.72 -0.53
N ASN A 11 -10.66 12.70 -1.03
CA ASN A 11 -11.56 11.92 -0.20
C ASN A 11 -10.74 10.93 0.62
N TRP A 12 -10.10 11.44 1.68
CA TRP A 12 -9.33 10.67 2.66
C TRP A 12 -10.11 9.50 3.26
N PHE A 13 -11.43 9.62 3.32
CA PHE A 13 -12.31 8.55 3.78
C PHE A 13 -12.29 7.35 2.84
N ALA A 14 -12.36 7.57 1.52
CA ALA A 14 -12.29 6.49 0.54
C ALA A 14 -10.95 5.74 0.60
N TRP A 15 -9.84 6.45 0.83
CA TRP A 15 -8.52 5.83 0.98
C TRP A 15 -8.39 5.05 2.29
N SER A 16 -9.03 5.55 3.36
CA SER A 16 -9.08 4.85 4.64
C SER A 16 -9.86 3.54 4.54
N ILE A 17 -10.96 3.52 3.77
CA ILE A 17 -11.71 2.28 3.49
C ILE A 17 -10.82 1.26 2.76
N TRP A 18 -10.05 1.71 1.75
CA TRP A 18 -9.10 0.82 1.06
C TRP A 18 -8.02 0.27 1.98
N GLY A 19 -7.50 1.10 2.89
CA GLY A 19 -6.58 0.64 3.94
C GLY A 19 -7.22 -0.40 4.85
N LEU A 20 -8.47 -0.19 5.26
CA LEU A 20 -9.21 -1.09 6.14
C LEU A 20 -9.51 -2.43 5.44
N VAL A 21 -9.93 -2.40 4.17
CA VAL A 21 -10.08 -3.60 3.34
C VAL A 21 -8.76 -4.37 3.26
N GLY A 22 -7.65 -3.67 3.02
CA GLY A 22 -6.33 -4.26 3.03
C GLY A 22 -5.99 -4.92 4.36
N ALA A 23 -6.23 -4.24 5.49
CA ALA A 23 -5.99 -4.76 6.83
C ALA A 23 -6.82 -6.01 7.15
N VAL A 24 -8.08 -6.06 6.71
CA VAL A 24 -8.94 -7.25 6.90
C VAL A 24 -8.41 -8.43 6.09
N VAL A 25 -7.99 -8.19 4.84
CA VAL A 25 -7.41 -9.23 3.97
C VAL A 25 -6.11 -9.76 4.57
N THR A 26 -5.18 -8.88 4.97
CA THR A 26 -3.91 -9.30 5.57
C THR A 26 -4.12 -10.01 6.91
N PHE A 27 -5.10 -9.60 7.72
CA PHE A 27 -5.48 -10.30 8.94
C PHE A 27 -6.00 -11.71 8.68
N PHE A 28 -6.89 -11.88 7.68
CA PHE A 28 -7.41 -13.19 7.31
C PHE A 28 -6.30 -14.13 6.81
N VAL A 29 -5.37 -13.61 6.02
CA VAL A 29 -4.19 -14.35 5.54
C VAL A 29 -3.23 -14.69 6.69
N ALA A 30 -3.05 -13.77 7.66
CA ALA A 30 -2.25 -14.02 8.86
C ALA A 30 -2.78 -15.20 9.66
N MET A 31 -4.11 -15.24 9.87
CA MET A 31 -4.77 -16.32 10.60
C MET A 31 -4.68 -17.66 9.87
N SER A 32 -4.78 -17.65 8.54
CA SER A 32 -4.85 -18.87 7.73
C SER A 32 -3.49 -19.54 7.52
N THR A 33 -2.46 -18.75 7.23
CA THR A 33 -1.18 -19.27 6.72
C THR A 33 -0.02 -19.14 7.70
N LYS A 34 -0.06 -18.19 8.66
CA LYS A 34 1.00 -17.86 9.63
C LYS A 34 2.42 -17.65 9.05
N GLN A 35 2.58 -17.63 7.73
CA GLN A 35 3.85 -17.47 7.05
C GLN A 35 4.01 -16.04 6.50
N PRO A 36 5.19 -15.42 6.67
CA PRO A 36 5.40 -14.00 6.36
C PRO A 36 5.32 -13.67 4.87
N HIS A 37 5.65 -14.62 3.99
CA HIS A 37 5.63 -14.40 2.53
C HIS A 37 4.21 -14.14 2.00
N TYR A 38 3.20 -14.87 2.52
CA TYR A 38 1.81 -14.70 2.10
C TYR A 38 1.21 -13.37 2.57
N LEU A 39 1.70 -12.84 3.69
CA LEU A 39 1.30 -11.51 4.17
C LEU A 39 1.74 -10.41 3.21
N GLY A 40 3.00 -10.43 2.80
CA GLY A 40 3.51 -9.49 1.80
C GLY A 40 2.73 -9.58 0.48
N LEU A 41 2.46 -10.80 0.02
CA LEU A 41 1.71 -11.03 -1.22
C LEU A 41 0.29 -10.46 -1.16
N SER A 42 -0.41 -10.65 -0.03
CA SER A 42 -1.75 -10.10 0.15
C SER A 42 -1.79 -8.57 0.12
N ALA A 43 -0.81 -7.89 0.73
CA ALA A 43 -0.68 -6.43 0.68
C ALA A 43 -0.40 -5.93 -0.75
N VAL A 44 0.43 -6.65 -1.52
CA VAL A 44 0.71 -6.33 -2.93
C VAL A 44 -0.55 -6.45 -3.79
N VAL A 45 -1.36 -7.49 -3.60
CA VAL A 45 -2.61 -7.67 -4.36
C VAL A 45 -3.59 -6.51 -4.12
N VAL A 46 -3.72 -6.05 -2.88
CA VAL A 46 -4.57 -4.90 -2.53
C VAL A 46 -4.06 -3.63 -3.23
N LEU A 47 -2.74 -3.40 -3.24
CA LEU A 47 -2.15 -2.28 -3.96
C LEU A 47 -2.32 -2.37 -5.49
N LEU A 48 -2.26 -3.57 -6.07
CA LEU A 48 -2.52 -3.77 -7.50
C LEU A 48 -3.97 -3.45 -7.86
N LEU A 49 -4.94 -3.85 -7.03
CA LEU A 49 -6.35 -3.49 -7.24
C LEU A 49 -6.57 -1.97 -7.08
N LEU A 50 -5.94 -1.38 -6.08
CA LEU A 50 -6.00 0.06 -5.84
C LEU A 50 -5.39 0.84 -7.02
N THR A 51 -4.22 0.43 -7.51
CA THR A 51 -3.56 1.09 -8.65
C THR A 51 -4.33 0.91 -9.94
N TRP A 52 -4.93 -0.26 -10.16
CA TRP A 52 -5.84 -0.50 -11.27
C TRP A 52 -7.01 0.49 -11.23
N TRP A 53 -7.61 0.68 -10.05
CA TRP A 53 -8.69 1.65 -9.87
C TRP A 53 -8.21 3.09 -10.10
N MET A 54 -7.06 3.48 -9.54
CA MET A 54 -6.45 4.80 -9.79
C MET A 54 -6.19 5.02 -11.28
N GLN A 55 -5.68 4.01 -11.98
CA GLN A 55 -5.42 4.06 -13.41
C GLN A 55 -6.71 4.20 -14.24
N SER A 56 -7.77 3.48 -13.87
CA SER A 56 -9.08 3.57 -14.55
C SER A 56 -9.69 4.97 -14.44
N THR A 57 -9.55 5.63 -13.29
CA THR A 57 -10.08 6.99 -13.14
C THR A 57 -9.29 8.01 -13.95
N LYS A 58 -8.05 7.67 -14.38
CA LYS A 58 -7.09 8.56 -15.03
C LYS A 58 -7.15 9.93 -14.37
N ARG A 59 -7.04 10.04 -13.04
CA ARG A 59 -7.25 11.30 -12.31
C ARG A 59 -6.01 11.82 -11.58
N PHE A 60 -5.02 10.97 -11.34
CA PHE A 60 -3.98 11.21 -10.35
C PHE A 60 -2.62 11.64 -10.96
N ASP A 61 -1.98 12.60 -10.29
CA ASP A 61 -0.56 12.91 -10.49
C ASP A 61 0.32 11.94 -9.70
N PHE A 62 1.56 11.73 -10.15
CA PHE A 62 2.52 10.81 -9.56
C PHE A 62 2.67 10.98 -8.03
N GLY A 63 2.90 12.21 -7.57
CA GLY A 63 3.09 12.49 -6.14
C GLY A 63 1.83 12.20 -5.31
N ARG A 64 0.64 12.39 -5.89
CA ARG A 64 -0.64 12.10 -5.23
C ARG A 64 -0.86 10.59 -5.12
N ALA A 65 -0.65 9.86 -6.22
CA ALA A 65 -0.75 8.40 -6.25
C ALA A 65 0.24 7.76 -5.28
N PHE A 66 1.50 8.22 -5.24
CA PHE A 66 2.52 7.73 -4.31
C PHE A 66 2.11 7.92 -2.85
N LYS A 67 1.64 9.13 -2.48
CA LYS A 67 1.17 9.43 -1.12
C LYS A 67 0.04 8.48 -0.69
N ILE A 68 -0.93 8.25 -1.58
CA ILE A 68 -2.08 7.37 -1.31
C ILE A 68 -1.63 5.91 -1.18
N CYS A 69 -0.78 5.41 -2.08
CA CYS A 69 -0.26 4.05 -2.01
C CYS A 69 0.49 3.81 -0.70
N CYS A 70 1.37 4.74 -0.30
CA CYS A 70 2.08 4.64 0.98
C CYS A 70 1.11 4.66 2.17
N TYR A 71 0.07 5.50 2.14
CA TYR A 71 -0.93 5.56 3.21
C TYR A 71 -1.76 4.29 3.33
N VAL A 72 -2.22 3.71 2.21
CA VAL A 72 -2.99 2.47 2.22
C VAL A 72 -2.12 1.29 2.67
N LEU A 73 -0.87 1.25 2.22
CA LEU A 73 0.10 0.24 2.61
C LEU A 73 0.36 0.24 4.12
N THR A 74 0.56 1.41 4.75
CA THR A 74 0.83 1.46 6.20
C THR A 74 -0.31 0.89 7.01
N ILE A 75 -1.56 1.18 6.63
CA ILE A 75 -2.75 0.62 7.29
C ILE A 75 -2.84 -0.90 7.04
N THR A 76 -2.59 -1.33 5.81
CA THR A 76 -2.69 -2.73 5.38
C THR A 76 -1.65 -3.63 6.08
N CYS A 77 -0.45 -3.12 6.30
CA CYS A 77 0.66 -3.85 6.92
C CYS A 77 0.60 -3.89 8.45
N LEU A 78 -0.18 -3.01 9.09
CA LEU A 78 -0.33 -2.92 10.54
C LEU A 78 -0.66 -4.27 11.22
N PRO A 79 -1.65 -5.06 10.76
CA PRO A 79 -1.92 -6.39 11.33
C PRO A 79 -0.78 -7.40 11.10
N ALA A 80 -0.02 -7.30 10.00
CA ALA A 80 1.13 -8.18 9.76
C ALA A 80 2.25 -7.93 10.78
N PHE A 81 2.51 -6.65 11.12
CA PHE A 81 3.47 -6.30 12.17
C PHE A 81 3.00 -6.79 13.55
N ALA A 82 1.73 -6.56 13.90
CA ALA A 82 1.18 -6.93 15.21
C ALA A 82 1.15 -8.45 15.44
N LEU A 83 0.85 -9.25 14.41
CA LEU A 83 0.60 -10.68 14.57
C LEU A 83 1.78 -11.59 14.26
N VAL A 84 2.75 -11.14 13.46
CA VAL A 84 3.86 -12.01 12.99
C VAL A 84 5.23 -11.52 13.43
N ILE A 85 5.46 -10.21 13.42
CA ILE A 85 6.80 -9.66 13.72
C ILE A 85 7.01 -9.47 15.23
N VAL A 86 5.98 -9.12 15.98
CA VAL A 86 6.07 -8.89 17.44
C VAL A 86 6.08 -10.18 18.29
N PRO A 87 5.25 -11.22 18.02
CA PRO A 87 5.16 -12.38 18.92
C PRO A 87 6.16 -13.50 18.61
N SER A 88 7.11 -13.29 17.71
CA SER A 88 8.13 -14.30 17.37
C SER A 88 9.12 -14.48 18.53
N TYR A 89 8.82 -15.46 19.39
CA TYR A 89 9.48 -15.78 20.65
C TYR A 89 11.00 -16.10 20.58
N ASN A 90 11.58 -16.12 19.37
CA ASN A 90 12.95 -16.58 19.11
C ASN A 90 13.81 -15.58 18.30
N LEU A 91 13.33 -14.37 17.99
CA LEU A 91 14.09 -13.45 17.14
C LEU A 91 15.08 -12.59 17.94
N ASN A 92 16.34 -12.67 17.54
CA ASN A 92 17.37 -11.74 17.95
C ASN A 92 16.97 -10.33 17.49
N LYS A 93 17.22 -9.27 18.28
CA LYS A 93 16.79 -7.89 17.94
C LYS A 93 17.23 -7.44 16.55
N ILE A 94 18.34 -7.98 16.06
CA ILE A 94 18.91 -7.71 14.73
C ILE A 94 18.01 -8.26 13.61
N ASP A 95 17.43 -9.45 13.77
CA ASP A 95 16.57 -10.06 12.73
C ASP A 95 15.29 -9.27 12.51
N VAL A 96 14.70 -8.74 13.58
CA VAL A 96 13.50 -7.87 13.49
C VAL A 96 13.83 -6.58 12.73
N ILE A 97 15.00 -5.98 12.98
CA ILE A 97 15.43 -4.76 12.29
C ILE A 97 15.71 -5.04 10.81
N VAL A 98 16.37 -6.16 10.49
CA VAL A 98 16.70 -6.55 9.11
C VAL A 98 15.43 -6.90 8.34
N GLN A 99 14.52 -7.67 8.91
CA GLN A 99 13.24 -8.01 8.26
C GLN A 99 12.35 -6.77 8.10
N GLY A 100 12.25 -5.92 9.13
CA GLY A 100 11.48 -4.68 9.08
C GLY A 100 12.01 -3.70 8.03
N SER A 101 13.33 -3.51 7.97
CA SER A 101 13.96 -2.62 6.98
C SER A 101 13.85 -3.20 5.56
N GLY A 102 14.07 -4.51 5.38
CA GLY A 102 13.86 -5.18 4.10
C GLY A 102 12.41 -5.05 3.60
N PHE A 103 11.44 -5.26 4.48
CA PHE A 103 10.03 -5.07 4.17
C PHE A 103 9.71 -3.62 3.78
N ALA A 104 10.24 -2.65 4.52
CA ALA A 104 10.06 -1.23 4.20
C ALA A 104 10.61 -0.89 2.81
N ILE A 105 11.83 -1.32 2.48
CA ILE A 105 12.46 -1.06 1.17
C ILE A 105 11.64 -1.68 0.04
N VAL A 106 11.27 -2.97 0.15
CA VAL A 106 10.46 -3.66 -0.87
C VAL A 106 9.12 -2.96 -1.05
N SER A 107 8.49 -2.57 0.05
CA SER A 107 7.19 -1.90 0.02
C SER A 107 7.25 -0.52 -0.65
N LEU A 108 8.35 0.23 -0.45
CA LEU A 108 8.60 1.49 -1.15
C LEU A 108 8.78 1.28 -2.66
N ILE A 109 9.52 0.24 -3.07
CA ILE A 109 9.69 -0.11 -4.48
C ILE A 109 8.33 -0.44 -5.10
N VAL A 110 7.51 -1.24 -4.42
CA VAL A 110 6.15 -1.56 -4.88
C VAL A 110 5.31 -0.29 -5.01
N CYS A 111 5.33 0.61 -4.03
CA CYS A 111 4.63 1.89 -4.08
C CYS A 111 5.10 2.79 -5.24
N LEU A 112 6.40 2.77 -5.57
CA LEU A 112 6.96 3.50 -6.71
C LEU A 112 6.48 2.93 -8.05
N VAL A 113 6.51 1.60 -8.21
CA VAL A 113 6.00 0.95 -9.43
C VAL A 113 4.51 1.23 -9.58
N CYS A 114 3.76 1.09 -8.49
CA CYS A 114 2.34 1.38 -8.41
C CYS A 114 1.99 2.83 -8.81
N SER A 115 2.76 3.80 -8.32
CA SER A 115 2.53 5.22 -8.63
C SER A 115 2.96 5.58 -10.05
N LEU A 116 3.95 4.91 -10.63
CA LEU A 116 4.32 5.05 -12.04
C LEU A 116 3.20 4.54 -12.96
N ILE A 117 2.59 3.40 -12.63
CA ILE A 117 1.48 2.82 -13.40
C ILE A 117 0.24 3.72 -13.33
N ALA A 118 -0.07 4.26 -12.13
CA ALA A 118 -1.24 5.12 -11.91
C ALA A 118 -1.09 6.55 -12.48
N LYS A 119 0.12 6.95 -12.87
CA LYS A 119 0.39 8.28 -13.39
C LYS A 119 -0.21 8.45 -14.78
N ARG A 120 -0.99 9.52 -14.98
CA ARG A 120 -1.44 9.90 -16.33
C ARG A 120 -0.25 10.25 -17.24
N PRO A 121 -0.28 9.89 -18.54
CA PRO A 121 0.70 10.41 -19.50
C PRO A 121 0.61 11.95 -19.55
N LYS A 122 1.76 12.63 -19.58
CA LYS A 122 1.80 14.09 -19.71
C LYS A 122 1.12 14.48 -21.03
N GLN A 123 -0.01 15.18 -20.96
CA GLN A 123 -0.60 15.80 -22.14
C GLN A 123 0.26 17.01 -22.48
N TYR A 124 1.10 16.86 -23.50
CA TYR A 124 1.80 17.97 -24.13
C TYR A 124 0.78 18.69 -25.01
N TYR A 125 0.15 19.73 -24.48
CA TYR A 125 -0.58 20.74 -25.24
C TYR A 125 0.05 22.09 -24.94
#